data_AF-A0A401FXN2-F1
#
_entry.id   AF-A0A401FXN2-F1
#
_cell.length_a   1.000
_cell.length_b   1.000
_cell.length_c   1.000
_cell.angle_alpha   90.00
_cell.angle_beta   90.00
_cell.angle_gamma   90.00
#
_symmetry.space_group_name_H-M   'P 1'
#
loop_
_entity.id
_entity.type
_entity.pdbx_description
1 polymer ?
#
loop_
_entity_poly.entity_id
_entity_poly.type
_entity_poly.pdbx_seq_one_letter_code
_entity_poly.pdbx_strand_id
1 'polypeptide(L)'
;MKKYLAALTVLLVVLCVSGTATAVSLNSGQLIGTYSGNDPSSDSKDLSGLESIVEAYLGAEDIDLDFYAKVDAPGSSTTEGSGSLSLTYSSENKSGTWTAGTAINLYSVKAGKGYALYWLDDAIASATWATENLTVGKKGNIPAISHLSTWIVKSDGGGSVEPTPDPVTAPTPEPATIALLGFGLIGLACVRRKFQN
;
A
#
# COMPACT_ATOMS: atom_id res chain seq x y z
N MET A 1 13.05 -44.53 28.68
CA MET A 1 13.68 -43.33 28.04
C MET A 1 13.32 -43.18 26.57
N LYS A 2 13.50 -44.18 25.69
CA LYS A 2 13.19 -44.07 24.24
C LYS A 2 11.73 -43.69 23.90
N LYS A 3 10.74 -44.10 24.69
CA LYS A 3 9.31 -43.81 24.47
C LYS A 3 8.92 -42.34 24.74
N TYR A 4 9.62 -41.66 25.65
CA TYR A 4 9.37 -40.25 25.96
C TYR A 4 10.00 -39.31 24.93
N LEU A 5 11.10 -39.74 24.30
CA LEU A 5 11.75 -38.98 23.24
C LEU A 5 10.86 -38.88 22.00
N ALA A 6 10.19 -39.98 21.60
CA ALA A 6 9.29 -39.98 20.46
C ALA A 6 8.03 -39.11 20.66
N ALA A 7 7.46 -39.10 21.87
CA ALA A 7 6.31 -38.25 22.19
C ALA A 7 6.65 -36.75 22.19
N LEU A 8 7.87 -36.39 22.63
CA LEU A 8 8.33 -35.00 22.63
C LEU A 8 8.55 -34.48 21.19
N THR A 9 9.05 -35.31 20.28
CA THR A 9 9.26 -34.91 18.87
C THR A 9 7.94 -34.69 18.14
N VAL A 10 6.92 -35.51 18.39
CA VAL A 10 5.59 -35.35 17.79
C VAL A 10 4.91 -34.08 18.30
N LEU A 11 5.04 -33.76 19.59
CA LEU A 11 4.49 -32.53 20.15
C LEU A 11 5.17 -31.26 19.58
N LEU A 12 6.48 -31.32 19.32
CA LEU A 12 7.23 -30.18 18.74
C LEU A 12 6.87 -29.91 17.26
N VAL A 13 6.51 -30.95 16.50
CA VAL A 13 6.08 -30.82 15.10
C VAL A 13 4.64 -30.30 15.00
N VAL A 14 3.77 -30.63 15.96
CA VAL A 14 2.39 -30.10 16.03
C VAL A 14 2.35 -28.64 16.50
N LEU A 15 3.37 -28.19 17.25
CA LEU A 15 3.57 -26.79 17.64
C LEU A 15 4.31 -25.95 16.60
N CYS A 16 4.60 -26.48 15.41
CA CYS A 16 4.95 -25.66 14.23
C CYS A 16 3.69 -24.92 13.77
N VAL A 17 3.37 -23.89 14.55
CA VAL A 17 2.38 -22.84 14.39
C VAL A 17 2.09 -22.60 12.91
N SER A 18 0.86 -22.89 12.51
CA SER A 18 0.25 -22.38 11.29
C SER A 18 0.09 -20.86 11.42
N GLY A 19 1.20 -20.13 11.29
CA GLY A 19 1.20 -18.69 11.14
C GLY A 19 0.60 -18.39 9.77
N THR A 20 -0.59 -17.82 9.73
CA THR A 20 -1.12 -17.25 8.50
C THR A 20 -0.23 -16.08 8.12
N ALA A 21 0.59 -16.25 7.09
CA ALA A 21 1.30 -15.13 6.49
C ALA A 21 0.24 -14.20 5.88
N THR A 22 -0.04 -13.08 6.56
CA THR A 22 -0.81 -12.01 5.95
C THR A 22 0.08 -11.37 4.89
N ALA A 23 -0.37 -11.39 3.64
CA ALA A 23 0.30 -10.64 2.59
C ALA A 23 0.36 -9.17 3.02
N VAL A 24 1.58 -8.63 3.12
CA VAL A 24 1.77 -7.20 3.36
C VAL A 24 1.43 -6.49 2.06
N SER A 25 0.49 -5.55 2.11
CA SER A 25 0.18 -4.69 0.97
C SER A 25 1.45 -3.94 0.55
N LEU A 26 1.80 -3.99 -0.74
CA LEU A 26 2.93 -3.21 -1.26
C LEU A 26 2.56 -1.74 -1.44
N ASN A 27 1.26 -1.46 -1.56
CA ASN A 27 0.70 -0.12 -1.68
C ASN A 27 0.43 0.47 -0.29
N SER A 28 0.81 1.72 -0.11
CA SER A 28 0.36 2.52 1.02
C SER A 28 -1.08 2.97 0.80
N GLY A 29 -1.91 2.96 1.84
CA GLY A 29 -3.33 3.29 1.74
C GLY A 29 -4.22 2.12 1.36
N GLN A 30 -5.53 2.37 1.38
CA GLN A 30 -6.56 1.39 1.07
C GLN A 30 -6.95 1.46 -0.41
N LEU A 31 -6.94 0.32 -1.11
CA LEU A 31 -7.51 0.26 -2.46
C LEU A 31 -9.03 0.50 -2.38
N ILE A 32 -9.49 1.61 -2.97
CA ILE A 32 -10.91 1.99 -2.95
C ILE A 32 -11.65 1.56 -4.23
N GLY A 33 -10.91 1.32 -5.30
CA GLY A 33 -11.50 0.84 -6.53
C GLY A 33 -10.52 0.81 -7.70
N THR A 34 -11.01 0.26 -8.81
CA THR A 34 -10.30 0.28 -10.09
C THR A 34 -11.17 0.89 -11.16
N TYR A 35 -10.58 1.69 -12.03
CA TYR A 35 -11.24 2.34 -13.16
C TYR A 35 -10.56 1.94 -14.47
N SER A 36 -11.29 1.88 -15.58
CA SER A 36 -10.72 1.64 -16.90
C SER A 36 -11.14 2.75 -17.85
N GLY A 37 -10.17 3.52 -18.34
CA GLY A 37 -10.45 4.66 -19.19
C GLY A 37 -9.21 5.40 -19.68
N ASN A 38 -9.47 6.53 -20.33
CA ASN A 38 -8.43 7.45 -20.78
C ASN A 38 -7.86 8.24 -19.59
N ASP A 39 -6.77 8.94 -19.84
CA ASP A 39 -6.10 9.77 -18.83
C ASP A 39 -6.96 10.94 -18.37
N PRO A 40 -7.36 11.01 -17.09
CA PRO A 40 -8.01 12.18 -16.52
C PRO A 40 -7.07 13.37 -16.32
N SER A 41 -5.82 13.33 -16.79
CA SER A 41 -4.69 14.25 -16.47
C SER A 41 -4.83 15.78 -16.64
N SER A 42 -6.03 16.35 -16.71
CA SER A 42 -6.18 17.80 -16.73
C SER A 42 -7.48 18.23 -16.06
N ASP A 43 -7.45 19.40 -15.40
CA ASP A 43 -8.59 20.11 -14.78
C ASP A 43 -9.83 20.23 -15.68
N SER A 44 -9.69 20.02 -17.00
CA SER A 44 -10.77 20.08 -17.98
C SER A 44 -11.31 18.71 -18.43
N LYS A 45 -10.92 17.60 -17.81
CA LYS A 45 -11.37 16.26 -18.19
C LYS A 45 -12.36 15.68 -17.19
N ASP A 46 -13.23 14.84 -17.74
CA ASP A 46 -14.26 14.11 -17.00
C ASP A 46 -13.63 13.22 -15.90
N LEU A 47 -13.65 13.72 -14.66
CA LEU A 47 -13.23 13.01 -13.45
C LEU A 47 -14.35 12.16 -12.85
N SER A 48 -15.55 12.18 -13.44
CA SER A 48 -16.75 11.55 -12.85
C SER A 48 -16.55 10.07 -12.49
N GLY A 49 -15.76 9.34 -13.29
CA GLY A 49 -15.46 7.94 -13.01
C GLY A 49 -14.57 7.72 -11.77
N LEU A 50 -13.67 8.65 -11.46
CA LEU A 50 -12.82 8.61 -10.27
C LEU A 50 -13.58 9.16 -9.07
N GLU A 51 -14.27 10.29 -9.23
CA GLU A 51 -15.12 10.92 -8.20
C GLU A 51 -16.17 9.93 -7.69
N SER A 52 -16.87 9.24 -8.59
CA SER A 52 -17.88 8.24 -8.21
C SER A 52 -17.31 7.09 -7.36
N ILE A 53 -16.05 6.68 -7.59
CA ILE A 53 -15.38 5.67 -6.75
C ILE A 53 -15.09 6.24 -5.35
N VAL A 54 -14.63 7.50 -5.29
CA VAL A 54 -14.30 8.17 -4.03
C VAL A 54 -15.56 8.46 -3.22
N GLU A 55 -16.62 8.97 -3.84
CA GLU A 55 -17.94 9.19 -3.25
C GLU A 55 -18.51 7.90 -2.65
N ALA A 56 -18.49 6.80 -3.42
CA ALA A 56 -18.95 5.51 -2.96
C ALA A 56 -18.13 4.97 -1.77
N TYR A 57 -16.82 5.24 -1.75
CA TYR A 57 -15.94 4.85 -0.65
C TYR A 57 -16.18 5.66 0.61
N LEU A 58 -16.30 6.99 0.49
CA LEU A 58 -16.50 7.90 1.61
C LEU A 58 -17.94 7.92 2.13
N GLY A 59 -18.91 7.45 1.32
CA GLY A 59 -20.34 7.62 1.62
C GLY A 59 -20.75 9.09 1.58
N ALA A 60 -20.14 9.86 0.67
CA ALA A 60 -20.38 11.29 0.47
C ALA A 60 -20.87 11.56 -0.95
N GLU A 61 -21.47 12.74 -1.16
CA GLU A 61 -21.88 13.26 -2.47
C GLU A 61 -21.10 14.54 -2.76
N ASP A 62 -20.90 14.86 -4.03
CA ASP A 62 -20.25 16.09 -4.52
C ASP A 62 -18.80 16.24 -4.02
N ILE A 63 -17.97 15.19 -4.19
CA ILE A 63 -16.55 15.29 -3.85
C ILE A 63 -15.78 16.00 -4.97
N ASP A 64 -15.16 17.14 -4.66
CA ASP A 64 -14.23 17.83 -5.56
C ASP A 64 -12.79 17.32 -5.38
N LEU A 65 -12.25 16.70 -6.44
CA LEU A 65 -10.87 16.23 -6.49
C LEU A 65 -9.96 17.27 -7.14
N ASP A 66 -9.14 17.93 -6.33
CA ASP A 66 -8.14 18.88 -6.83
C ASP A 66 -6.91 18.12 -7.34
N PHE A 67 -6.71 18.15 -8.66
CA PHE A 67 -5.55 17.52 -9.28
C PHE A 67 -4.25 18.22 -8.87
N TYR A 68 -3.36 17.50 -8.19
CA TYR A 68 -2.12 18.07 -7.68
C TYR A 68 -0.97 17.94 -8.67
N ALA A 69 -0.59 16.69 -8.97
CA ALA A 69 0.55 16.39 -9.83
C ALA A 69 0.48 14.97 -10.39
N LYS A 70 1.15 14.78 -11.54
CA LYS A 70 1.32 13.50 -12.23
C LYS A 70 2.77 13.31 -12.66
N VAL A 71 3.22 12.06 -12.71
CA VAL A 71 4.51 11.65 -13.28
C VAL A 71 4.30 10.52 -14.26
N ASP A 72 4.65 10.75 -15.53
CA ASP A 72 4.71 9.70 -16.55
C ASP A 72 5.98 8.86 -16.42
N ALA A 73 5.80 7.54 -16.35
CA ALA A 73 6.91 6.61 -16.35
C ALA A 73 7.53 6.48 -17.75
N PRO A 74 8.85 6.33 -17.86
CA PRO A 74 9.83 6.13 -16.78
C PRO A 74 10.43 7.45 -16.22
N GLY A 75 9.77 8.59 -16.39
CA GLY A 75 10.18 9.86 -15.77
C GLY A 75 10.12 9.80 -14.25
N SER A 76 10.94 10.57 -13.55
CA SER A 76 11.03 10.56 -12.08
C SER A 76 10.53 11.84 -11.41
N SER A 77 10.01 12.80 -12.19
CA SER A 77 9.59 14.11 -11.75
C SER A 77 8.29 14.53 -12.42
N THR A 78 7.56 15.48 -11.82
CA THR A 78 6.29 16.02 -12.33
C THR A 78 6.32 16.24 -13.84
N THR A 79 5.34 15.64 -14.54
CA THR A 79 5.09 15.87 -15.97
C THR A 79 3.86 16.74 -16.20
N GLU A 80 2.86 16.67 -15.32
CA GLU A 80 1.64 17.48 -15.37
C GLU A 80 1.19 17.89 -13.95
N GLY A 81 0.46 19.00 -13.85
CA GLY A 81 -0.03 19.57 -12.58
C GLY A 81 0.80 20.76 -12.08
N SER A 82 0.31 21.40 -11.01
CA SER A 82 0.96 22.57 -10.39
C SER A 82 1.88 22.19 -9.23
N GLY A 83 1.77 20.95 -8.74
CA GLY A 83 2.53 20.42 -7.61
C GLY A 83 3.91 19.85 -7.94
N SER A 84 4.66 19.52 -6.89
CA SER A 84 5.90 18.76 -6.98
C SER A 84 5.64 17.30 -6.64
N LEU A 85 5.98 16.39 -7.55
CA LEU A 85 5.88 14.95 -7.37
C LEU A 85 7.12 14.28 -7.95
N SER A 86 7.71 13.37 -7.20
CA SER A 86 8.86 12.57 -7.63
C SER A 86 8.61 11.09 -7.38
N LEU A 87 9.02 10.24 -8.31
CA LEU A 87 8.87 8.79 -8.22
C LEU A 87 10.22 8.08 -8.19
N THR A 88 10.28 7.00 -7.43
CA THR A 88 11.29 5.95 -7.56
C THR A 88 10.65 4.70 -8.13
N TYR A 89 11.47 3.83 -8.73
CA TYR A 89 11.02 2.61 -9.40
C TYR A 89 11.86 1.42 -8.97
N SER A 90 11.21 0.26 -8.83
CA SER A 90 11.89 -1.04 -8.88
C SER A 90 12.36 -1.34 -10.30
N SER A 91 13.25 -2.31 -10.46
CA SER A 91 13.85 -2.65 -11.77
C SER A 91 12.86 -3.05 -12.86
N GLU A 92 11.64 -3.45 -12.47
CA GLU A 92 10.58 -3.85 -13.40
C GLU A 92 9.53 -2.75 -13.65
N ASN A 93 9.68 -1.56 -13.03
CA ASN A 93 8.68 -0.49 -13.04
C ASN A 93 7.28 -0.96 -12.62
N LYS A 94 7.21 -1.91 -11.67
CA LYS A 94 5.93 -2.44 -11.13
C LYS A 94 5.67 -2.00 -9.70
N SER A 95 6.63 -1.33 -9.08
CA SER A 95 6.53 -0.80 -7.74
C SER A 95 7.54 0.31 -7.53
N GLY A 96 7.40 1.05 -6.44
CA GLY A 96 8.34 2.08 -6.05
C GLY A 96 7.80 2.93 -4.92
N THR A 97 8.33 4.14 -4.82
CA THR A 97 7.82 5.17 -3.92
C THR A 97 7.45 6.42 -4.69
N TRP A 98 6.61 7.25 -4.11
CA TRP A 98 6.41 8.62 -4.55
C TRP A 98 6.63 9.58 -3.38
N THR A 99 6.98 10.81 -3.70
CA THR A 99 7.11 11.91 -2.74
C THR A 99 6.55 13.17 -3.37
N ALA A 100 5.65 13.84 -2.66
CA ALA A 100 4.96 15.05 -3.05
C ALA A 100 5.44 16.24 -2.22
N GLY A 101 5.29 17.45 -2.76
CA GLY A 101 5.60 18.70 -2.05
C GLY A 101 4.57 19.09 -0.98
N THR A 102 3.47 18.34 -0.87
CA THR A 102 2.39 18.55 0.11
C THR A 102 1.76 17.21 0.51
N ALA A 103 0.89 17.23 1.52
CA ALA A 103 0.11 16.07 1.92
C ALA A 103 -0.97 15.74 0.88
N ILE A 104 -1.08 14.46 0.53
CA ILE A 104 -1.97 13.91 -0.50
C ILE A 104 -2.98 12.98 0.16
N ASN A 105 -4.26 13.07 -0.22
CA ASN A 105 -5.33 12.19 0.27
C ASN A 105 -5.55 10.98 -0.63
N LEU A 106 -5.37 11.16 -1.93
CA LEU A 106 -5.68 10.17 -2.94
C LEU A 106 -4.54 10.11 -3.95
N TYR A 107 -4.12 8.90 -4.30
CA TYR A 107 -3.27 8.69 -5.46
C TYR A 107 -3.80 7.53 -6.30
N SER A 108 -3.36 7.48 -7.54
CA SER A 108 -3.74 6.42 -8.46
C SER A 108 -2.57 6.00 -9.30
N VAL A 109 -2.52 4.71 -9.53
CA VAL A 109 -1.51 4.06 -10.35
C VAL A 109 -2.19 3.65 -11.65
N LYS A 110 -1.70 4.16 -12.79
CA LYS A 110 -2.17 3.72 -14.10
C LYS A 110 -1.22 2.70 -14.69
N ALA A 111 -1.77 1.63 -15.26
CA ALA A 111 -1.03 0.74 -16.13
C ALA A 111 -1.92 0.21 -17.27
N GLY A 112 -1.47 0.42 -18.52
CA GLY A 112 -2.29 0.16 -19.70
C GLY A 112 -3.56 1.00 -19.69
N LYS A 113 -4.74 0.35 -19.71
CA LYS A 113 -6.04 1.04 -19.65
C LYS A 113 -6.61 1.18 -18.24
N GLY A 114 -6.06 0.46 -17.26
CA GLY A 114 -6.58 0.41 -15.89
C GLY A 114 -5.91 1.42 -14.96
N TYR A 115 -6.67 1.85 -13.95
CA TYR A 115 -6.26 2.62 -12.79
C TYR A 115 -6.63 1.86 -11.53
N ALA A 116 -5.74 1.91 -10.55
CA ALA A 116 -6.03 1.51 -9.17
C ALA A 116 -5.97 2.78 -8.32
N LEU A 117 -7.03 3.07 -7.58
CA LEU A 117 -7.15 4.24 -6.73
C LEU A 117 -6.92 3.84 -5.28
N TYR A 118 -6.09 4.59 -4.58
CA TYR A 118 -5.71 4.31 -3.20
C TYR A 118 -6.00 5.54 -2.34
N TRP A 119 -6.83 5.34 -1.32
CA TRP A 119 -7.13 6.32 -0.30
C TRP A 119 -6.10 6.25 0.82
N LEU A 120 -5.65 7.42 1.26
CA LEU A 120 -4.73 7.58 2.38
C LEU A 120 -5.55 8.11 3.56
N ASP A 121 -5.71 7.28 4.60
CA ASP A 121 -6.50 7.62 5.79
C ASP A 121 -6.03 8.95 6.40
N ASP A 122 -4.71 9.12 6.48
CA ASP A 122 -4.06 10.39 6.76
C ASP A 122 -3.44 10.95 5.49
N ALA A 123 -3.59 12.25 5.27
CA ALA A 123 -2.92 12.91 4.17
C ALA A 123 -1.40 12.86 4.39
N ILE A 124 -0.66 12.22 3.47
CA ILE A 124 0.79 12.03 3.58
C ILE A 124 1.53 12.55 2.36
N ALA A 125 2.79 12.95 2.56
CA ALA A 125 3.64 13.50 1.49
C ALA A 125 4.51 12.44 0.79
N SER A 126 4.51 11.20 1.25
CA SER A 126 5.29 10.12 0.62
C SER A 126 4.68 8.77 0.89
N ALA A 127 4.66 7.89 -0.11
CA ALA A 127 4.13 6.55 0.06
C ALA A 127 4.74 5.53 -0.90
N THR A 128 4.50 4.25 -0.65
CA THR A 128 4.82 3.15 -1.55
C THR A 128 3.68 2.90 -2.53
N TRP A 129 4.01 2.50 -3.75
CA TRP A 129 3.04 2.14 -4.78
C TRP A 129 3.47 0.86 -5.50
N ALA A 130 2.50 0.14 -6.05
CA ALA A 130 2.66 -1.04 -6.87
C ALA A 130 1.50 -1.21 -7.87
N THR A 131 1.77 -1.90 -8.98
CA THR A 131 0.76 -2.21 -10.01
C THR A 131 0.02 -3.53 -9.75
N GLU A 132 0.19 -4.15 -8.59
CA GLU A 132 -0.34 -5.49 -8.28
C GLU A 132 -1.88 -5.60 -8.35
N ASN A 133 -2.59 -4.49 -8.10
CA ASN A 133 -4.05 -4.43 -8.22
C ASN A 133 -4.53 -4.20 -9.66
N LEU A 134 -3.61 -4.19 -10.62
CA LEU A 134 -3.89 -4.08 -12.05
C LEU A 134 -3.50 -5.36 -12.75
N THR A 135 -4.43 -5.92 -13.51
CA THR A 135 -4.17 -7.10 -14.33
C THR A 135 -4.50 -6.81 -15.79
N VAL A 136 -3.63 -7.26 -16.70
CA VAL A 136 -3.85 -7.17 -18.14
C VAL A 136 -3.83 -8.54 -18.80
N GLY A 137 -4.66 -8.68 -19.84
CA GLY A 137 -4.78 -9.88 -20.65
C GLY A 137 -5.40 -11.07 -19.91
N LYS A 138 -5.59 -12.18 -20.65
CA LYS A 138 -6.31 -13.37 -20.15
C LYS A 138 -5.57 -14.14 -19.04
N LYS A 139 -4.29 -13.86 -18.83
CA LYS A 139 -3.43 -14.57 -17.86
C LYS A 139 -3.20 -13.81 -16.55
N GLY A 140 -3.83 -12.65 -16.38
CA GLY A 140 -3.66 -11.85 -15.15
C GLY A 140 -2.24 -11.30 -14.98
N ASN A 141 -1.58 -10.89 -16.07
CA ASN A 141 -0.23 -10.35 -15.96
C ASN A 141 -0.26 -8.99 -15.26
N ILE A 142 0.68 -8.74 -14.35
CA ILE A 142 0.85 -7.45 -13.68
C ILE A 142 1.65 -6.54 -14.64
N PRO A 143 1.03 -5.47 -15.18
CA PRO A 143 1.68 -4.55 -16.10
C PRO A 143 2.69 -3.64 -15.39
N ALA A 144 3.67 -3.12 -16.14
CA ALA A 144 4.48 -2.00 -15.68
C ALA A 144 3.63 -0.71 -15.63
N ILE A 145 3.97 0.20 -14.73
CA ILE A 145 3.29 1.49 -14.57
C ILE A 145 3.41 2.35 -15.84
N SER A 146 2.34 3.07 -16.17
CA SER A 146 2.33 4.13 -17.18
C SER A 146 2.55 5.49 -16.55
N HIS A 147 1.83 5.80 -15.47
CA HIS A 147 2.01 7.02 -14.68
C HIS A 147 1.37 6.86 -13.31
N LEU A 148 1.74 7.77 -12.41
CA LEU A 148 1.10 7.97 -11.11
C LEU A 148 0.57 9.39 -11.05
N SER A 149 -0.64 9.54 -10.52
CA SER A 149 -1.29 10.83 -10.31
C SER A 149 -1.70 10.97 -8.85
N THR A 150 -1.75 12.20 -8.36
CA THR A 150 -2.06 12.55 -6.96
C THR A 150 -3.13 13.63 -6.92
N TRP A 151 -4.00 13.57 -5.91
CA TRP A 151 -5.11 14.49 -5.70
C TRP A 151 -5.23 14.91 -4.24
N ILE A 152 -5.68 16.13 -4.06
CA ILE A 152 -6.10 16.67 -2.77
C ILE A 152 -7.63 16.73 -2.80
N VAL A 153 -8.27 16.25 -1.73
CA VAL A 153 -9.73 16.29 -1.64
C VAL A 153 -10.10 17.64 -1.06
N LYS A 154 -10.82 18.45 -1.83
CA LYS A 154 -11.43 19.68 -1.29
C LYS A 154 -12.75 19.29 -0.65
N SER A 155 -13.06 19.94 0.47
CA SER A 155 -14.40 19.89 1.02
C SER A 155 -15.03 21.26 0.80
N ASP A 156 -16.17 21.24 0.13
CA ASP A 156 -16.86 22.38 -0.48
C ASP A 156 -17.35 23.43 0.53
N GLY A 157 -17.14 23.18 1.83
CA GLY A 157 -17.57 24.04 2.92
C GLY A 157 -16.58 25.11 3.38
N GLY A 158 -15.38 25.23 2.80
CA GLY A 158 -14.36 26.20 3.25
C GLY A 158 -13.85 25.99 4.69
N GLY A 159 -14.40 25.01 5.41
CA GLY A 159 -13.76 24.36 6.53
C GLY A 159 -12.90 23.25 5.96
N SER A 160 -11.61 23.27 6.28
CA SER A 160 -10.83 22.04 6.29
C SER A 160 -11.70 20.96 6.91
N VAL A 161 -11.87 19.82 6.25
CA VAL A 161 -12.29 18.60 6.96
C VAL A 161 -11.29 18.49 8.09
N GLU A 162 -11.69 18.83 9.32
CA GLU A 162 -10.85 18.53 10.46
C GLU A 162 -10.62 17.02 10.35
N PRO A 163 -9.35 16.57 10.34
CA PRO A 163 -9.09 15.15 10.38
C PRO A 163 -9.91 14.62 11.55
N THR A 164 -10.84 13.72 11.24
CA THR A 164 -11.59 12.99 12.27
C THR A 164 -10.58 12.54 13.32
N PRO A 165 -10.89 12.72 14.62
CA PRO A 165 -9.94 12.50 15.71
C PRO A 165 -9.16 11.22 15.48
N ASP A 166 -7.83 11.34 15.58
CA ASP A 166 -6.82 10.34 15.23
C ASP A 166 -7.40 8.93 15.20
N PRO A 167 -7.26 8.17 14.08
CA PRO A 167 -7.70 6.79 14.07
C PRO A 167 -7.10 6.13 15.30
N VAL A 168 -7.96 5.60 16.17
CA VAL A 168 -7.53 4.85 17.36
C VAL A 168 -6.53 3.85 16.83
N THR A 169 -5.23 4.11 17.02
CA THR A 169 -4.16 3.31 16.45
C THR A 169 -4.36 1.93 17.05
N ALA A 170 -5.03 1.06 16.30
CA ALA A 170 -5.12 -0.34 16.66
C ALA A 170 -3.66 -0.75 16.82
N PRO A 171 -3.26 -1.26 17.99
CA PRO A 171 -1.86 -1.49 18.29
C PRO A 171 -1.28 -2.31 17.14
N THR A 172 -0.37 -1.69 16.39
CA THR A 172 0.26 -2.35 15.25
C THR A 172 0.84 -3.64 15.79
N PRO A 173 0.41 -4.83 15.30
CA PRO A 173 0.88 -6.08 15.86
C PRO A 173 2.40 -6.10 15.86
N GLU A 174 3.00 -6.18 17.05
CA GLU A 174 4.45 -6.21 17.16
C GLU A 174 4.99 -7.32 16.25
N PRO A 175 5.95 -7.03 15.38
CA PRO A 175 6.38 -8.00 14.39
C PRO A 175 6.94 -9.23 15.13
N ALA A 176 6.44 -10.41 14.75
CA ALA A 176 6.82 -11.70 15.31
C ALA A 176 8.34 -11.97 15.27
N THR A 177 9.11 -11.13 14.57
CA THR A 177 10.58 -11.11 14.56
C THR A 177 11.20 -10.96 15.94
N ILE A 178 10.62 -10.18 16.87
CA ILE A 178 11.16 -10.07 18.24
C ILE A 178 10.99 -11.38 19.00
N ALA A 179 9.81 -12.00 18.89
CA ALA A 179 9.55 -13.31 19.48
C ALA A 179 10.47 -14.38 18.87
N LEU A 180 10.58 -14.41 17.54
CA LEU A 180 11.44 -15.36 16.82
C LEU A 180 12.92 -15.20 17.19
N LEU A 181 13.40 -13.96 17.30
CA LEU A 181 14.74 -13.64 17.78
C LEU A 181 14.96 -14.16 19.21
N GLY A 182 13.99 -13.92 20.10
CA GLY A 182 14.02 -14.43 21.48
C GLY A 182 14.10 -15.95 21.54
N PHE A 183 13.24 -16.66 20.80
CA PHE A 183 13.26 -18.13 20.73
C PHE A 183 14.56 -18.66 20.11
N GLY A 184 15.10 -17.98 19.09
CA GLY A 184 16.39 -18.32 18.49
C GLY A 184 17.56 -18.26 19.48
N LEU A 185 17.61 -17.22 20.29
CA LEU A 185 18.64 -17.03 21.32
C LEU A 185 18.54 -18.08 22.44
N ILE A 186 17.33 -18.41 22.89
CA ILE A 186 17.10 -19.47 23.89
C ILE A 186 17.55 -20.82 23.32
N GLY A 187 17.24 -21.11 22.05
CA GLY A 187 17.71 -22.32 21.36
C GLY A 187 19.24 -22.44 21.36
N LEU A 188 19.94 -21.38 20.98
CA LEU A 188 21.40 -21.31 20.99
C LEU A 188 22.00 -21.52 22.40
N ALA A 189 21.40 -20.92 23.43
CA ALA A 189 21.84 -21.08 24.82
C ALA A 189 21.71 -22.53 25.31
N CYS A 190 20.64 -23.22 24.93
CA CYS A 190 20.42 -24.63 25.26
C CYS A 190 21.43 -25.56 24.58
N VAL A 191 21.78 -25.30 23.31
CA VAL A 191 22.76 -26.10 22.57
C VAL A 191 24.15 -25.99 23.18
N ARG A 192 24.57 -24.79 23.63
CA ARG A 192 25.88 -24.58 24.27
C ARG A 192 26.11 -25.48 25.50
N ARG A 193 25.08 -25.70 26.32
CA ARG A 193 25.19 -26.56 27.53
C ARG A 193 25.45 -28.03 27.21
N LYS A 194 25.00 -28.51 26.05
CA LYS A 194 25.19 -29.91 25.65
C LYS A 194 26.64 -30.22 25.23
N PHE A 195 27.39 -29.21 24.78
CA PHE A 195 28.78 -29.37 24.35
C PHE A 195 29.81 -29.16 25.47
N GLN A 196 29.37 -28.80 26.69
CA GLN A 196 30.25 -28.60 27.86
C GLN A 196 30.25 -29.79 28.84
N ASN A 197 29.45 -30.82 28.58
CA ASN A 197 29.43 -32.11 29.30
C ASN A 197 29.85 -33.22 28.34
#